data_AF-A0A1Z5INV0-F1
#
_entry.id   AF-A0A1Z5INV0-F1
#
_cell.length_a   1.000
_cell.length_b   1.000
_cell.length_c   1.000
_cell.angle_alpha   90.00
_cell.angle_beta   90.00
_cell.angle_gamma   90.00
#
_symmetry.space_group_name_H-M   'P 1'
#
loop_
_entity.id
_entity.type
_entity.pdbx_description
1 polymer ?
#
loop_
_entity_poly.entity_id
_entity_poly.type
_entity_poly.pdbx_seq_one_letter_code
_entity_poly.pdbx_strand_id
1 'polypeptide(L)' 'MMISFPPKLAPSSIVKAFKGGSAKQWLIQFPETKPLLGNGHLWSPSFFMSTFGNVSKQVVSQYIDSKLD' A
#
# COMPACT_ATOMS: atom_id res chain seq x y z
N MET A 1 4.13 2.94 6.87
CA MET A 1 3.53 1.59 6.79
C MET A 1 4.46 0.73 5.95
N MET A 2 4.82 -0.46 6.41
CA MET A 2 5.57 -1.46 5.63
C MET A 2 4.59 -2.58 5.26
N ILE A 3 4.54 -2.96 3.99
CA ILE A 3 3.59 -3.95 3.48
C ILE A 3 4.27 -4.89 2.49
N SER A 4 3.78 -6.12 2.44
CA SER A 4 4.08 -7.09 1.38
C SER A 4 2.79 -7.39 0.64
N PHE A 5 2.83 -7.36 -0.69
CA PHE A 5 1.67 -7.65 -1.54
C PHE A 5 2.13 -8.38 -2.82
N PRO A 6 1.24 -9.15 -3.46
CA PRO A 6 1.58 -9.85 -4.70
C PRO A 6 2.07 -8.87 -5.78
N PRO A 7 3.16 -9.20 -6.52
CA PRO A 7 3.77 -8.28 -7.49
C PRO A 7 2.84 -7.96 -8.67
N LYS A 8 1.81 -8.78 -8.92
CA LYS A 8 0.78 -8.53 -9.93
C LYS A 8 -0.14 -7.35 -9.61
N LEU A 9 -0.15 -6.86 -8.38
CA LEU A 9 -0.99 -5.73 -7.97
C LEU A 9 -0.21 -4.42 -8.09
N ALA A 10 -0.81 -3.44 -8.75
CA ALA A 10 -0.22 -2.11 -8.84
C ALA A 10 -0.15 -1.45 -7.44
N PRO A 11 1.00 -0.86 -7.05
CA PRO A 11 1.14 -0.14 -5.78
C PRO A 11 0.06 0.93 -5.53
N SER A 12 -0.32 1.67 -6.57
CA SER A 12 -1.36 2.70 -6.50
C SER A 12 -2.73 2.13 -6.13
N SER A 13 -3.06 0.91 -6.59
CA SER A 13 -4.31 0.22 -6.22
C SER A 13 -4.34 -0.13 -4.74
N ILE A 14 -3.20 -0.55 -4.18
CA ILE A 14 -3.07 -0.86 -2.75
C ILE A 14 -3.27 0.41 -1.92
N VAL A 15 -2.60 1.51 -2.29
CA VAL A 15 -2.74 2.80 -1.61
C VAL A 15 -4.15 3.35 -1.72
N LYS A 16 -4.81 3.20 -2.87
CA LYS A 16 -6.22 3.59 -3.07
C LYS A 16 -7.14 2.83 -2.12
N ALA A 17 -6.95 1.51 -1.99
CA ALA A 17 -7.74 0.69 -1.09
C ALA A 17 -7.56 1.13 0.38
N PHE A 18 -6.32 1.37 0.81
CA PHE A 18 -6.05 1.82 2.18
C PHE A 18 -6.61 3.21 2.47
N LYS A 19 -6.25 4.22 1.67
CA LYS A 19 -6.68 5.61 1.91
C LYS A 19 -8.19 5.75 1.75
N GLY A 20 -8.77 5.19 0.69
CA GLY A 20 -10.21 5.26 0.43
C GLY A 20 -11.03 4.47 1.45
N GLY A 21 -10.60 3.23 1.75
CA GLY A 21 -11.27 2.37 2.72
C GLY A 21 -11.26 2.97 4.12
N SER A 22 -10.09 3.40 4.61
CA SER A 22 -9.98 4.04 5.92
C SER A 22 -10.74 5.36 6.01
N ALA A 23 -10.66 6.23 4.99
CA ALA A 23 -11.45 7.47 4.96
C ALA A 23 -12.95 7.20 5.02
N LYS A 24 -13.44 6.21 4.26
CA LYS A 24 -14.85 5.82 4.30
C LYS A 24 -15.26 5.36 5.71
N GLN A 25 -14.49 4.45 6.31
CA GLN A 25 -14.81 3.94 7.65
C GLN A 25 -14.76 5.05 8.71
N TRP A 26 -13.74 5.91 8.64
CA TRP A 26 -13.60 7.05 9.54
C TRP A 26 -14.81 8.00 9.49
N LEU A 27 -15.23 8.39 8.28
CA LEU A 27 -16.36 9.31 8.11
C LEU A 27 -17.72 8.72 8.50
N ILE A 28 -17.83 7.39 8.58
CA ILE A 28 -19.00 6.68 9.10
C ILE A 28 -18.98 6.67 10.64
N GLN A 29 -17.82 6.38 11.24
CA GLN A 29 -17.68 6.25 12.69
C GLN A 29 -17.60 7.61 13.42
N PHE A 30 -17.04 8.62 12.76
CA PHE A 30 -16.78 9.95 13.31
C PHE A 30 -17.35 11.06 12.41
N PRO A 31 -18.67 11.09 12.16
CA PRO A 31 -19.29 12.07 11.27
C PRO A 31 -19.04 13.52 11.70
N GLU A 32 -18.85 13.77 12.99
CA GLU A 32 -18.53 15.07 13.58
C GLU A 32 -17.17 15.63 13.14
N THR A 33 -16.28 14.78 12.61
CA THR A 33 -14.97 15.23 12.11
C THR A 33 -15.05 15.86 10.70
N LYS A 34 -16.15 15.67 9.96
CA LYS A 34 -16.31 16.19 8.60
C LYS A 34 -16.05 17.70 8.46
N PRO A 35 -16.55 18.59 9.34
CA PRO A 35 -16.30 20.03 9.23
C PRO A 35 -14.83 20.42 9.45
N LEU A 36 -14.07 19.57 10.16
CA LEU A 36 -12.65 19.78 10.44
C LEU A 36 -11.77 19.34 9.26
N LEU A 37 -12.31 18.49 8.38
CA LEU A 37 -11.61 17.98 7.21
C LEU A 37 -11.94 18.85 5.99
N GLY A 38 -10.91 19.43 5.37
CA GLY A 38 -11.09 20.27 4.17
C GLY A 38 -11.83 19.51 3.06
N ASN A 39 -13.10 19.87 2.84
CA ASN A 39 -14.03 19.19 1.94
C ASN A 39 -14.25 17.69 2.25
N GLY A 40 -14.15 17.29 3.52
CA GLY A 40 -14.37 15.90 3.94
C GLY A 40 -13.27 14.92 3.51
N HIS A 41 -12.11 15.42 3.06
CA HIS A 41 -10.97 14.57 2.71
C HIS A 41 -10.12 14.27 3.94
N LEU A 42 -10.06 12.99 4.33
CA LEU A 42 -9.23 12.54 5.45
C LEU A 42 -7.73 12.53 5.12
N TRP A 43 -7.39 12.17 3.88
CA TRP A 43 -6.00 12.02 3.44
C TRP A 43 -5.68 12.99 2.32
N SER A 44 -4.44 13.49 2.29
CA SER A 44 -3.87 14.18 1.11
C SER A 44 -4.03 13.31 -0.13
N PRO A 45 -4.26 13.87 -1.34
CA PRO A 45 -4.36 13.07 -2.57
C PRO A 45 -3.06 12.32 -2.89
N SER A 46 -1.91 12.89 -2.52
CA SER A 46 -0.58 12.32 -2.81
C SER A 46 -0.21 11.16 -1.88
N PHE A 47 0.76 10.35 -2.29
CA PHE A 47 1.39 9.32 -1.47
C PHE A 47 2.85 9.11 -1.88
N PHE A 48 3.64 8.54 -0.97
CA PHE A 48 5.01 8.13 -1.24
C PHE A 48 5.13 6.62 -1.00
N MET A 49 5.90 5.95 -1.86
CA MET A 49 6.26 4.55 -1.69
C MET A 49 7.70 4.34 -2.13
N SER A 50 8.42 3.51 -1.40
CA SER A 50 9.74 3.01 -1.76
C SER A 50 9.78 1.51 -1.52
N THR A 51 10.60 0.81 -2.30
CA THR A 51 10.85 -0.62 -2.11
C THR A 51 11.93 -0.81 -1.06
N PHE A 52 11.78 -1.85 -0.24
CA PHE A 52 12.80 -2.27 0.71
C PHE A 52 12.91 -3.80 0.62
N GLY A 53 14.12 -4.31 0.46
CA GLY A 53 14.36 -5.74 0.36
C GLY A 53 15.84 -6.07 0.25
N ASN A 54 16.25 -7.18 0.86
CA ASN A 54 17.59 -7.72 0.74
C ASN A 54 17.56 -8.88 -0.27
N VAL A 55 17.76 -8.59 -1.56
CA VAL A 55 17.91 -9.63 -2.58
C VAL A 55 19.39 -10.00 -2.63
N SER A 56 19.75 -11.16 -2.09
CA SER A 56 21.12 -11.68 -2.19
C SER A 56 21.32 -12.42 -3.51
N LYS A 57 22.56 -12.40 -4.03
CA LYS A 57 22.94 -13.24 -5.18
C LYS A 57 22.59 -14.71 -4.97
N GLN A 58 22.70 -15.18 -3.73
CA GLN A 58 22.38 -16.56 -3.35
C GLN A 58 20.90 -16.89 -3.59
N VAL A 59 19.97 -16.00 -3.21
CA VAL A 59 18.53 -16.23 -3.43
C VAL A 59 18.21 -16.29 -4.93
N VAL A 60 18.86 -15.45 -5.74
CA VAL A 60 18.70 -15.47 -7.21
C VAL A 60 19.26 -16.78 -7.79
N SER A 61 20.46 -17.20 -7.38
CA SER A 61 21.07 -18.45 -7.84
C SER A 61 20.20 -19.66 -7.50
N GLN A 62 19.75 -19.79 -6.24
CA GLN A 62 18.87 -20.88 -5.81
C GLN A 62 17.57 -20.94 -6.62
N TYR A 63 16.99 -19.78 -6.95
CA TYR A 63 15.80 -19.72 -7.78
C TYR A 63 16.07 -20.22 -9.21
N ILE A 64 17.19 -19.83 -9.84
CA ILE A 64 17.56 -20.28 -11.19
C ILE A 64 17.81 -21.79 -11.21
N ASP A 65 18.60 -22.31 -10.26
CA ASP A 65 18.94 -23.73 -10.19
C ASP A 65 17.68 -24.59 -10.05
N SER A 66 16.71 -24.16 -9.21
CA SER A 66 15.42 -24.86 -9.03
C SER A 66 14.50 -24.90 -10.27
N LYS A 67 14.88 -24.24 -11.37
CA LYS A 67 14.12 -24.20 -12.64
C LYS A 67 14.81 -24.93 -13.79
N LEU A 68 16.04 -25.39 -13.59
CA LEU A 68 16.81 -26.14 -14.58
C LEU A 68 16.66 -27.67 -14.42
N ASP A 69 16.17 -28.12 -13.26
CA ASP A 69 15.65 -29.48 -13.01
C ASP A 69 14.23 -29.66 -13.57
#